data_AF-A0A0S8A8L8-F1
#
_entry.id   AF-A0A0S8A8L8-F1
#
_cell.length_a   1.000
_cell.length_b   1.000
_cell.length_c   1.000
_cell.angle_alpha   90.00
_cell.angle_beta   90.00
_cell.angle_gamma   90.00
#
_symmetry.space_group_name_H-M   'P 1'
#
loop_
_entity.id
_entity.type
_entity.pdbx_description
1 polymer ?
#
loop_
_entity_poly.entity_id
_entity_poly.type
_entity_poly.pdbx_seq_one_letter_code
_entity_poly.pdbx_strand_id
1 'polypeptide(L)'
;MFCRFPLHKLLIIAMVVIIAIGSSDNTAFAEAKPEAAKNKAQLTDTGKKLDVNELYLEAQRQFARKNYELALPLLKQYIESTNQENAKPLRLLNAIDQVGSIYLRVNQDPDAALRFFKSFYNDKRLSDAELDAVEEWLGAATDWKRFGKMPTEIQSPDQLYLLGLQYYNKGLEKLKFPMDKAGNADFHIAATYLVPFIVNFDTDVRIGEALYYMGSIRRHVIIDNLYWTENYYLKETIRRFPHTPLAEKAWELLEEDVSFAYSGSEGEFTPLSVKQMLQQYQKLAEPKSSTEPTSK
;
A
#
# COMPACT_ATOMS: atom_id res chain seq x y z
N MET A 1 48.55 19.14 25.90
CA MET A 1 48.29 17.73 26.24
C MET A 1 47.80 17.05 24.96
N PHE A 2 48.74 16.50 24.18
CA PHE A 2 48.48 15.92 22.85
C PHE A 2 48.72 14.42 22.92
N CYS A 3 47.66 13.62 22.80
CA CYS A 3 47.77 12.17 22.74
C CYS A 3 48.15 11.73 21.32
N ARG A 4 49.36 11.17 21.19
CA ARG A 4 49.84 10.45 20.00
C ARG A 4 49.36 9.00 20.07
N PHE A 5 48.76 8.50 18.99
CA PHE A 5 48.61 7.06 18.74
C PHE A 5 49.77 6.56 17.87
N PRO A 6 50.40 5.41 18.16
CA PRO A 6 51.40 4.84 17.28
C PRO A 6 50.77 3.94 16.22
N LEU A 7 51.13 4.21 14.96
CA LEU A 7 51.05 3.27 13.85
C LEU A 7 51.97 2.06 14.12
N HIS A 8 51.42 0.85 14.10
CA HIS A 8 52.21 -0.33 13.73
C HIS A 8 51.59 -1.02 12.52
N LYS A 9 52.43 -1.09 11.47
CA LYS A 9 52.30 -1.94 10.30
C LYS A 9 52.27 -3.42 10.72
N LEU A 10 51.41 -4.23 10.13
CA LEU A 10 51.78 -5.62 9.79
C LEU A 10 51.06 -6.09 8.52
N LEU A 11 51.79 -6.96 7.83
CA LEU A 11 51.68 -7.42 6.46
C LEU A 11 50.77 -8.66 6.38
N ILE A 12 49.89 -8.67 5.37
CA ILE A 12 49.49 -9.78 4.48
C ILE A 12 49.49 -11.22 5.07
N ILE A 13 48.29 -11.80 5.22
CA ILE A 13 48.03 -13.19 4.82
C ILE A 13 46.73 -13.19 3.99
N ALA A 14 46.87 -13.47 2.71
CA ALA A 14 45.76 -13.77 1.81
C ALA A 14 45.28 -15.20 2.10
N MET A 15 44.07 -15.33 2.64
CA MET A 15 43.34 -16.59 2.68
C MET A 15 42.17 -16.48 1.73
N VAL A 16 42.34 -17.09 0.55
CA VAL A 16 41.28 -17.32 -0.43
C VAL A 16 40.34 -18.35 0.18
N VAL A 17 39.24 -17.88 0.77
CA VAL A 17 38.10 -18.73 1.10
C VAL A 17 37.13 -18.60 -0.06
N ILE A 18 37.07 -19.65 -0.87
CA ILE A 18 36.00 -19.85 -1.86
C ILE A 18 34.75 -20.19 -1.06
N ILE A 19 33.95 -19.16 -0.74
CA ILE A 19 32.56 -19.37 -0.32
C ILE A 19 31.78 -19.59 -1.61
N ALA A 20 31.34 -20.84 -1.79
CA ALA A 20 30.31 -21.17 -2.75
C ALA A 20 29.05 -20.35 -2.39
N ILE A 21 28.76 -19.34 -3.19
CA ILE A 21 27.49 -18.63 -3.16
C ILE A 21 26.47 -19.63 -3.69
N GLY A 22 25.81 -20.33 -2.77
CA GLY A 22 24.58 -21.02 -3.05
C GLY A 22 23.58 -19.97 -3.53
N SER A 23 23.18 -20.09 -4.80
CA SER A 23 22.02 -19.40 -5.34
C SER A 23 20.81 -19.84 -4.54
N SER A 24 20.38 -19.00 -3.58
CA SER A 24 19.06 -19.15 -2.98
C SER A 24 18.05 -18.82 -4.07
N ASP A 25 17.38 -19.85 -4.57
CA ASP A 25 16.21 -19.75 -5.43
C ASP A 25 15.12 -18.94 -4.72
N ASN A 26 15.14 -17.62 -4.92
CA ASN A 26 14.04 -16.72 -4.57
C ASN A 26 12.97 -16.77 -5.67
N THR A 27 12.43 -17.96 -5.93
CA THR A 27 11.34 -18.22 -6.89
C THR A 27 9.97 -18.37 -6.21
N ALA A 28 9.82 -17.98 -4.93
CA ALA A 28 8.59 -18.20 -4.17
C ALA A 28 7.41 -17.25 -4.49
N PHE A 29 7.53 -16.31 -5.45
CA PHE A 29 6.42 -15.44 -5.87
C PHE A 29 5.99 -15.59 -7.34
N ALA A 30 6.56 -16.56 -8.06
CA ALA A 30 6.35 -16.68 -9.50
C ALA A 30 5.59 -17.94 -9.91
N GLU A 31 4.48 -18.33 -9.25
CA GLU A 31 3.72 -19.50 -9.73
C GLU A 31 2.22 -19.56 -9.38
N ALA A 32 1.51 -18.43 -9.46
CA ALA A 32 0.03 -18.40 -9.44
C ALA A 32 -0.63 -18.36 -10.85
N LYS A 33 0.09 -18.76 -11.91
CA LYS A 33 -0.38 -18.62 -13.31
C LYS A 33 -1.39 -19.67 -13.84
N PRO A 34 -1.49 -20.93 -13.36
CA PRO A 34 -2.37 -21.91 -14.03
C PRO A 34 -3.86 -21.76 -13.68
N GLU A 35 -4.22 -21.06 -12.60
CA GLU A 35 -5.62 -20.94 -12.16
C GLU A 35 -6.36 -19.79 -12.86
N ALA A 36 -5.68 -18.69 -13.16
CA ALA A 36 -6.27 -17.54 -13.84
C ALA A 36 -6.74 -17.87 -15.27
N ALA A 37 -6.00 -18.71 -16.00
CA ALA A 37 -6.35 -19.13 -17.36
C ALA A 37 -7.64 -19.97 -17.41
N LYS A 38 -7.88 -20.84 -16.42
CA LYS A 38 -9.12 -21.62 -16.32
C LYS A 38 -10.32 -20.74 -15.96
N ASN A 39 -10.12 -19.75 -15.09
CA ASN A 39 -11.18 -18.81 -14.69
C ASN A 39 -11.59 -17.87 -15.83
N LYS A 40 -10.65 -17.51 -16.72
CA LYS A 40 -10.95 -16.70 -17.92
C LYS A 40 -11.94 -17.39 -18.86
N ALA A 41 -11.89 -18.73 -18.97
CA ALA A 41 -12.81 -19.50 -19.78
C ALA A 41 -14.21 -19.62 -19.15
N GLN A 42 -14.31 -19.73 -17.81
CA GLN A 42 -15.61 -19.87 -17.13
C GLN A 42 -16.46 -18.59 -17.15
N LEU A 43 -15.85 -17.40 -17.10
CA LEU A 43 -16.60 -16.13 -17.19
C LEU A 43 -17.21 -15.91 -18.58
N THR A 44 -16.66 -16.53 -19.62
CA THR A 44 -17.17 -16.42 -21.00
C THR A 44 -18.20 -17.48 -21.38
N ASP A 45 -18.34 -18.55 -20.59
CA ASP A 45 -19.04 -19.78 -21.04
C ASP A 45 -20.57 -19.74 -20.87
N THR A 46 -21.11 -18.78 -20.10
CA THR A 46 -22.58 -18.72 -19.91
C THR A 46 -23.32 -17.97 -21.02
N GLY A 47 -22.63 -17.23 -21.89
CA GLY A 47 -23.24 -16.42 -22.95
C GLY A 47 -24.21 -15.32 -22.46
N LYS A 48 -24.48 -15.24 -21.15
CA LYS A 48 -25.38 -14.26 -20.55
C LYS A 48 -24.66 -12.92 -20.48
N LYS A 49 -25.16 -11.94 -21.22
CA LYS A 49 -24.73 -10.54 -21.08
C LYS A 49 -25.15 -10.04 -19.69
N LEU A 50 -24.17 -9.71 -18.85
CA LEU A 50 -24.41 -9.10 -17.55
C LEU A 50 -25.01 -7.71 -17.73
N ASP A 51 -25.97 -7.33 -16.88
CA ASP A 51 -26.39 -5.93 -16.79
C ASP A 51 -25.28 -5.07 -16.12
N VAL A 52 -25.42 -3.75 -16.18
CA VAL A 52 -24.40 -2.80 -15.67
C VAL A 52 -24.15 -2.96 -14.16
N ASN A 53 -25.17 -3.29 -13.37
CA ASN A 53 -25.01 -3.54 -11.95
C ASN A 53 -24.35 -4.89 -11.68
N GLU A 54 -24.78 -5.95 -12.37
CA GLU A 54 -24.16 -7.28 -12.31
C GLU A 54 -22.66 -7.19 -12.67
N LEU A 55 -22.33 -6.43 -13.70
CA LEU A 55 -20.97 -6.19 -14.16
C LEU A 55 -20.10 -5.51 -13.09
N TYR A 56 -20.62 -4.43 -12.47
CA TYR A 56 -19.92 -3.77 -11.36
C TYR A 56 -19.71 -4.72 -10.18
N LEU A 57 -20.75 -5.45 -9.76
CA LEU A 57 -20.66 -6.37 -8.61
C LEU A 57 -19.66 -7.50 -8.86
N GLU A 58 -19.64 -8.06 -10.07
CA GLU A 58 -18.66 -9.08 -10.43
C GLU A 58 -17.24 -8.50 -10.49
N ALA A 59 -17.07 -7.30 -11.05
CA ALA A 59 -15.80 -6.58 -11.01
C ALA A 59 -15.29 -6.37 -9.57
N GLN A 60 -16.14 -5.90 -8.65
CA GLN A 60 -15.80 -5.72 -7.24
C GLN A 60 -15.41 -7.04 -6.58
N ARG A 61 -16.15 -8.13 -6.87
CA ARG A 61 -15.85 -9.46 -6.34
C ARG A 61 -14.48 -9.95 -6.79
N GLN A 62 -14.15 -9.81 -8.08
CA GLN A 62 -12.85 -10.19 -8.62
C GLN A 62 -11.73 -9.31 -8.04
N PHE A 63 -11.97 -8.00 -7.89
CA PHE A 63 -11.03 -7.07 -7.26
C PHE A 63 -10.73 -7.45 -5.80
N ALA A 64 -11.77 -7.72 -5.00
CA ALA A 64 -11.64 -8.13 -3.60
C ALA A 64 -10.87 -9.45 -3.44
N ARG A 65 -11.07 -10.40 -4.38
CA ARG A 65 -10.32 -11.66 -4.46
C ARG A 65 -8.90 -11.50 -4.99
N LYS A 66 -8.48 -10.28 -5.35
CA LYS A 66 -7.18 -9.97 -5.97
C LYS A 66 -6.99 -10.64 -7.34
N ASN A 67 -8.07 -11.01 -8.02
CA ASN A 67 -8.07 -11.55 -9.38
C ASN A 67 -8.02 -10.39 -10.40
N TYR A 68 -6.95 -9.59 -10.36
CA TYR A 68 -6.86 -8.33 -11.09
C TYR A 68 -6.91 -8.50 -12.62
N GLU A 69 -6.44 -9.63 -13.15
CA GLU A 69 -6.55 -9.96 -14.57
C GLU A 69 -8.00 -10.03 -15.07
N LEU A 70 -8.93 -10.46 -14.21
CA LEU A 70 -10.36 -10.53 -14.51
C LEU A 70 -11.08 -9.24 -14.09
N ALA A 71 -10.70 -8.65 -12.97
CA ALA A 71 -11.31 -7.43 -12.47
C ALA A 71 -11.12 -6.25 -13.44
N LEU A 72 -9.90 -6.07 -13.97
CA LEU A 72 -9.56 -4.94 -14.84
C LEU A 72 -10.47 -4.82 -16.08
N PRO A 73 -10.66 -5.85 -16.92
CA PRO A 73 -11.55 -5.75 -18.07
C PRO A 73 -13.02 -5.55 -17.67
N LEU A 74 -13.49 -6.15 -16.57
CA LEU A 74 -14.87 -5.96 -16.09
C LEU A 74 -15.10 -4.52 -15.59
N LEU A 75 -14.14 -3.94 -14.86
CA LEU A 75 -14.18 -2.55 -14.42
C LEU A 75 -14.23 -1.58 -15.60
N LYS A 76 -13.39 -1.81 -16.62
CA LYS A 76 -13.40 -1.00 -17.85
C LYS A 76 -14.72 -1.11 -18.59
N GLN A 77 -15.23 -2.34 -18.77
CA GLN A 77 -16.51 -2.56 -19.41
C GLN A 77 -17.65 -1.87 -18.64
N TYR A 78 -17.61 -1.87 -17.30
CA TYR A 78 -18.56 -1.14 -16.47
C TYR A 78 -18.49 0.37 -16.72
N ILE A 79 -17.29 0.94 -16.72
CA ILE A 79 -17.07 2.36 -17.00
C ILE A 79 -17.59 2.72 -18.39
N GLU A 80 -17.29 1.92 -19.42
CA GLU A 80 -17.75 2.16 -20.80
C GLU A 80 -19.27 2.03 -20.94
N SER A 81 -19.89 1.09 -20.23
CA SER A 81 -21.33 0.82 -20.31
C SER A 81 -22.18 1.80 -19.48
N THR A 82 -21.55 2.58 -18.60
CA THR A 82 -22.24 3.55 -17.74
C THR A 82 -22.49 4.85 -18.52
N ASN A 83 -23.75 5.19 -18.80
CA ASN A 83 -24.12 6.48 -19.41
C ASN A 83 -24.49 7.53 -18.33
N GLN A 84 -24.74 8.77 -18.73
CA GLN A 84 -25.12 9.85 -17.79
C GLN A 84 -26.40 9.53 -17.01
N GLU A 85 -27.38 8.85 -17.62
CA GLU A 85 -28.68 8.56 -17.00
C GLU A 85 -28.61 7.49 -15.91
N ASN A 86 -27.72 6.51 -16.06
CA ASN A 86 -27.59 5.38 -15.13
C ASN A 86 -26.31 5.43 -14.27
N ALA A 87 -25.52 6.50 -14.41
CA ALA A 87 -24.32 6.71 -13.61
C ALA A 87 -24.71 6.89 -12.14
N LYS A 88 -24.16 6.03 -11.29
CA LYS A 88 -24.04 6.31 -9.86
C LYS A 88 -22.65 6.92 -9.69
N PRO A 89 -22.50 8.26 -9.52
CA PRO A 89 -21.21 8.94 -9.61
C PRO A 89 -20.13 8.29 -8.75
N LEU A 90 -20.48 7.98 -7.49
CA LEU A 90 -19.58 7.30 -6.55
C LEU A 90 -19.07 5.93 -7.06
N ARG A 91 -19.91 5.13 -7.72
CA ARG A 91 -19.48 3.82 -8.27
C ARG A 91 -18.58 4.00 -9.50
N LEU A 92 -18.87 4.99 -10.34
CA LEU A 92 -18.06 5.32 -11.50
C LEU A 92 -16.66 5.75 -11.04
N LEU A 93 -16.57 6.70 -10.11
CA LEU A 93 -15.31 7.17 -9.56
C LEU A 93 -14.53 6.01 -8.88
N ASN A 94 -15.20 5.20 -8.05
CA ASN A 94 -14.54 4.06 -7.40
C ASN A 94 -14.00 3.03 -8.42
N ALA A 95 -14.72 2.79 -9.53
CA ALA A 95 -14.23 1.92 -10.59
C ALA A 95 -12.99 2.52 -11.29
N ILE A 96 -13.00 3.83 -11.55
CA ILE A 96 -11.87 4.56 -12.13
C ILE A 96 -10.64 4.47 -11.20
N ASP A 97 -10.81 4.74 -9.91
CA ASP A 97 -9.75 4.62 -8.89
C ASP A 97 -9.17 3.20 -8.84
N GLN A 98 -10.01 2.18 -8.88
CA GLN A 98 -9.57 0.78 -8.85
C GLN A 98 -8.78 0.39 -10.10
N VAL A 99 -9.17 0.89 -11.28
CA VAL A 99 -8.38 0.70 -12.51
C VAL A 99 -7.02 1.38 -12.38
N GLY A 100 -6.97 2.59 -11.82
CA GLY A 100 -5.72 3.29 -11.49
C GLY A 100 -4.82 2.48 -10.57
N SER A 101 -5.40 1.96 -9.49
CA SER A 101 -4.70 1.11 -8.52
C SER A 101 -4.14 -0.15 -9.18
N ILE A 102 -4.91 -0.83 -10.04
CA ILE A 102 -4.42 -2.01 -10.78
C ILE A 102 -3.25 -1.60 -11.68
N TYR A 103 -3.36 -0.51 -12.44
CA TYR A 103 -2.27 -0.11 -13.33
C TYR A 103 -1.01 0.27 -12.59
N LEU A 104 -1.12 1.13 -11.57
CA LEU A 104 0.06 1.66 -10.91
C LEU A 104 0.64 0.68 -9.88
N ARG A 105 -0.21 0.04 -9.08
CA ARG A 105 0.28 -0.82 -7.99
C ARG A 105 0.55 -2.25 -8.42
N VAL A 106 -0.36 -2.84 -9.20
CA VAL A 106 -0.32 -4.27 -9.53
C VAL A 106 0.51 -4.51 -10.79
N ASN A 107 0.14 -3.85 -11.88
CA ASN A 107 0.79 -4.04 -13.17
C ASN A 107 2.10 -3.26 -13.30
N GLN A 108 2.28 -2.23 -12.47
CA GLN A 108 3.42 -1.31 -12.52
C GLN A 108 3.60 -0.69 -13.92
N ASP A 109 2.47 -0.33 -14.55
CA ASP A 109 2.42 0.19 -15.92
C ASP A 109 1.90 1.64 -15.93
N PRO A 110 2.78 2.63 -15.69
CA PRO A 110 2.38 4.04 -15.72
C PRO A 110 1.93 4.48 -17.11
N ASP A 111 2.40 3.83 -18.18
CA ASP A 111 1.99 4.14 -19.55
C ASP A 111 0.54 3.76 -19.82
N ALA A 112 0.10 2.60 -19.36
CA ALA A 112 -1.30 2.20 -19.44
C ALA A 112 -2.20 3.07 -18.55
N ALA A 113 -1.75 3.44 -17.35
CA ALA A 113 -2.47 4.40 -16.51
C ALA A 113 -2.66 5.74 -17.22
N LEU A 114 -1.59 6.30 -17.81
CA LEU A 114 -1.66 7.56 -18.53
C LEU A 114 -2.63 7.50 -19.71
N ARG A 115 -2.62 6.43 -20.50
CA ARG A 115 -3.58 6.25 -21.60
C ARG A 115 -5.02 6.17 -21.08
N PHE A 116 -5.23 5.44 -20.00
CA PHE A 116 -6.55 5.28 -19.38
C PHE A 116 -7.07 6.61 -18.82
N PHE A 117 -6.32 7.30 -17.95
CA PHE A 117 -6.83 8.53 -17.34
C PHE A 117 -7.00 9.68 -18.33
N LYS A 118 -6.20 9.75 -19.41
CA LYS A 118 -6.37 10.75 -20.46
C LYS A 118 -7.71 10.64 -21.19
N SER A 119 -8.38 9.49 -21.18
CA SER A 119 -9.70 9.37 -21.82
C SER A 119 -10.81 10.10 -21.07
N PHE A 120 -10.57 10.56 -19.83
CA PHE A 120 -11.59 11.21 -19.00
C PHE A 120 -11.53 12.74 -19.01
N TYR A 121 -10.54 13.35 -19.67
CA TYR A 121 -10.32 14.81 -19.63
C TYR A 121 -11.54 15.65 -20.08
N ASN A 122 -12.39 15.08 -20.94
CA ASN A 122 -13.61 15.73 -21.43
C ASN A 122 -14.88 14.92 -21.09
N ASP A 123 -14.79 14.05 -20.09
CA ASP A 123 -15.90 13.17 -19.73
C ASP A 123 -16.97 13.90 -18.92
N LYS A 124 -18.06 14.26 -19.59
CA LYS A 124 -19.20 14.97 -19.00
C LYS A 124 -19.97 14.17 -17.95
N ARG A 125 -19.59 12.92 -17.67
CA ARG A 125 -20.15 12.13 -16.57
C ARG A 125 -19.50 12.47 -15.24
N LEU A 126 -18.33 13.11 -15.25
CA LEU A 126 -17.57 13.48 -14.06
C LEU A 126 -17.82 14.95 -13.71
N SER A 127 -17.91 15.23 -12.41
CA SER A 127 -17.87 16.56 -11.82
C SER A 127 -16.43 17.09 -11.73
N ASP A 128 -16.27 18.39 -11.48
CA ASP A 128 -14.94 19.01 -11.31
C ASP A 128 -14.11 18.32 -10.23
N ALA A 129 -14.72 17.98 -9.08
CA ALA A 129 -14.05 17.26 -8.00
C ALA A 129 -13.62 15.83 -8.39
N GLU A 130 -14.37 15.17 -9.27
CA GLU A 130 -14.00 13.85 -9.81
C GLU A 130 -12.89 13.97 -10.88
N LEU A 131 -12.87 15.06 -11.64
CA LEU A 131 -11.79 15.39 -12.57
C LEU A 131 -10.49 15.70 -11.83
N ASP A 132 -10.53 16.41 -10.70
CA ASP A 132 -9.36 16.65 -9.85
C ASP A 132 -8.69 15.32 -9.42
N ALA A 133 -9.50 14.30 -9.07
CA ALA A 133 -8.98 12.97 -8.75
C ALA A 133 -8.31 12.30 -9.97
N VAL A 134 -8.92 12.41 -11.17
CA VAL A 134 -8.32 11.92 -12.41
C VAL A 134 -6.99 12.63 -12.73
N GLU A 135 -6.93 13.95 -12.53
CA GLU A 135 -5.72 14.75 -12.74
C GLU A 135 -4.61 14.36 -11.77
N GLU A 136 -4.95 14.03 -10.53
CA GLU A 136 -3.99 13.52 -9.55
C GLU A 136 -3.35 12.22 -10.04
N TRP A 137 -4.17 11.25 -10.49
CA TRP A 137 -3.67 10.00 -11.05
C TRP A 137 -2.78 10.23 -12.29
N LEU A 138 -3.14 11.17 -13.16
CA LEU A 138 -2.32 11.56 -14.30
C LEU A 138 -0.97 12.14 -13.87
N GLY A 139 -0.97 13.03 -12.88
CA GLY A 139 0.22 13.63 -12.31
C GLY A 139 1.16 12.58 -11.73
N ALA A 140 0.64 11.70 -10.87
CA ALA A 140 1.40 10.62 -10.25
C ALA A 140 1.98 9.64 -11.29
N ALA A 141 1.18 9.22 -12.28
CA ALA A 141 1.64 8.34 -13.35
C ALA A 141 2.69 9.02 -14.24
N THR A 142 2.56 10.31 -14.51
CA THR A 142 3.55 11.10 -15.28
C THR A 142 4.87 11.19 -14.54
N ASP A 143 4.82 11.54 -13.25
CA ASP A 143 5.98 11.62 -12.37
C ASP A 143 6.69 10.28 -12.27
N TRP A 144 5.93 9.20 -12.09
CA TRP A 144 6.49 7.87 -11.98
C TRP A 144 7.11 7.37 -13.28
N LYS A 145 6.49 7.64 -14.43
CA LYS A 145 7.11 7.38 -15.73
C LYS A 145 8.43 8.13 -15.91
N ARG A 146 8.52 9.37 -15.42
CA ARG A 146 9.68 10.24 -15.63
C ARG A 146 10.84 9.95 -14.69
N PHE A 147 10.55 9.69 -13.42
CA PHE A 147 11.56 9.64 -12.35
C PHE A 147 11.59 8.30 -11.62
N GLY A 148 10.60 7.45 -11.82
CA GLY A 148 10.52 6.14 -11.21
C GLY A 148 11.50 5.15 -11.79
N LYS A 149 11.79 4.12 -11.00
CA LYS A 149 12.37 2.87 -11.45
C LYS A 149 11.39 1.76 -11.14
N MET A 150 11.35 0.71 -11.95
CA MET A 150 10.47 -0.41 -11.62
C MET A 150 11.01 -1.12 -10.37
N PRO A 151 10.17 -1.43 -9.36
CA PRO A 151 10.65 -2.09 -8.14
C PRO A 151 11.41 -3.39 -8.41
N THR A 152 11.05 -4.13 -9.47
CA THR A 152 11.73 -5.35 -9.92
C THR A 152 13.16 -5.13 -10.39
N GLU A 153 13.51 -3.92 -10.80
CA GLU A 153 14.85 -3.52 -11.26
C GLU A 153 15.74 -3.06 -10.11
N ILE A 154 15.18 -2.87 -8.90
CA ILE A 154 15.89 -2.31 -7.75
C ILE A 154 16.26 -3.44 -6.78
N GLN A 155 17.56 -3.71 -6.66
CA GLN A 155 18.09 -4.69 -5.70
C GLN A 155 18.58 -4.04 -4.40
N SER A 156 18.73 -2.71 -4.39
CA SER A 156 19.26 -1.97 -3.24
C SER A 156 18.15 -1.68 -2.22
N PRO A 157 18.31 -2.09 -0.94
CA PRO A 157 17.35 -1.75 0.11
C PRO A 157 17.19 -0.23 0.28
N ASP A 158 18.30 0.52 0.19
CA ASP A 158 18.29 1.98 0.27
C ASP A 158 17.41 2.61 -0.80
N GLN A 159 17.53 2.16 -2.04
CA GLN A 159 16.75 2.72 -3.15
C GLN A 159 15.26 2.41 -3.01
N LEU A 160 14.89 1.20 -2.62
CA LEU A 160 13.48 0.84 -2.37
C LEU A 160 12.88 1.68 -1.25
N TYR A 161 13.57 1.77 -0.11
CA TYR A 161 13.10 2.56 1.02
C TYR A 161 12.97 4.04 0.68
N LEU A 162 14.00 4.66 0.08
CA LEU A 162 14.01 6.09 -0.21
C LEU A 162 12.97 6.49 -1.26
N LEU A 163 12.76 5.67 -2.30
CA LEU A 163 11.69 5.93 -3.27
C LEU A 163 10.31 5.74 -2.63
N GLY A 164 10.14 4.69 -1.81
CA GLY A 164 8.91 4.49 -1.05
C GLY A 164 8.57 5.69 -0.16
N LEU A 165 9.54 6.17 0.62
CA LEU A 165 9.43 7.36 1.47
C LEU A 165 9.15 8.63 0.65
N GLN A 166 9.83 8.81 -0.48
CA GLN A 166 9.61 9.96 -1.35
C GLN A 166 8.16 10.04 -1.83
N TYR A 167 7.59 8.95 -2.35
CA TYR A 167 6.20 8.92 -2.80
C TYR A 167 5.21 9.00 -1.64
N TYR A 168 5.54 8.40 -0.48
CA TYR A 168 4.74 8.57 0.73
C TYR A 168 4.61 10.04 1.12
N ASN A 169 5.72 10.77 1.16
CA ASN A 169 5.73 12.20 1.47
C ASN A 169 4.97 13.02 0.43
N LYS A 170 5.11 12.71 -0.88
CA LYS A 170 4.30 13.35 -1.93
C LYS A 170 2.80 13.16 -1.72
N GLY A 171 2.38 11.96 -1.30
CA GLY A 171 0.99 11.68 -0.97
C GLY A 171 0.52 12.53 0.21
N LEU A 172 1.31 12.60 1.29
CA LEU A 172 1.03 13.45 2.45
C LEU A 172 0.93 14.93 2.11
N GLU A 173 1.79 15.45 1.23
CA GLU A 173 1.77 16.85 0.79
C GLU A 173 0.47 17.23 0.06
N LYS A 174 -0.20 16.24 -0.56
CA LYS A 174 -1.45 16.43 -1.29
C LYS A 174 -2.70 16.30 -0.40
N LEU A 175 -2.61 15.55 0.69
CA LEU A 175 -3.69 15.40 1.66
C LEU A 175 -3.94 16.72 2.39
N LYS A 176 -5.10 17.34 2.15
CA LYS A 176 -5.56 18.48 2.96
C LYS A 176 -6.40 18.01 4.14
N PHE A 177 -7.22 16.98 3.93
CA PHE A 177 -8.04 16.36 4.97
C PHE A 177 -7.85 14.83 4.98
N PRO A 178 -8.03 14.16 6.14
CA PRO A 178 -7.83 12.70 6.26
C PRO A 178 -8.68 11.84 5.32
N MET A 179 -9.87 12.34 4.94
CA MET A 179 -10.82 11.66 4.05
C MET A 179 -10.65 12.05 2.57
N ASP A 180 -9.75 12.98 2.26
CA ASP A 180 -9.48 13.34 0.88
C ASP A 180 -8.84 12.17 0.17
N LYS A 181 -9.23 11.97 -1.09
CA LYS A 181 -8.55 11.03 -1.97
C LYS A 181 -7.25 11.59 -2.54
N ALA A 182 -6.97 12.86 -2.28
CA ALA A 182 -5.77 13.57 -2.70
C ALA A 182 -4.50 12.87 -2.19
N GLY A 183 -3.66 12.38 -3.09
CA GLY A 183 -2.41 11.68 -2.79
C GLY A 183 -2.51 10.15 -2.82
N ASN A 184 -3.70 9.57 -3.03
CA ASN A 184 -3.88 8.12 -3.12
C ASN A 184 -3.05 7.49 -4.23
N ALA A 185 -2.88 8.17 -5.36
CA ALA A 185 -2.07 7.66 -6.45
C ALA A 185 -0.59 7.52 -6.02
N ASP A 186 -0.06 8.51 -5.32
CA ASP A 186 1.31 8.47 -4.78
C ASP A 186 1.46 7.43 -3.67
N PHE A 187 0.48 7.26 -2.80
CA PHE A 187 0.49 6.20 -1.79
C PHE A 187 0.48 4.80 -2.41
N HIS A 188 -0.25 4.60 -3.51
CA HIS A 188 -0.21 3.36 -4.26
C HIS A 188 1.18 3.08 -4.83
N ILE A 189 1.83 4.10 -5.39
CA ILE A 189 3.21 3.99 -5.88
C ILE A 189 4.18 3.73 -4.73
N ALA A 190 4.07 4.45 -3.61
CA ALA A 190 4.89 4.24 -2.42
C ALA A 190 4.84 2.78 -1.94
N ALA A 191 3.63 2.19 -1.91
CA ALA A 191 3.44 0.80 -1.55
C ALA A 191 4.14 -0.18 -2.51
N THR A 192 4.33 0.17 -3.79
CA THR A 192 5.07 -0.69 -4.73
C THR A 192 6.54 -0.84 -4.38
N TYR A 193 7.12 0.13 -3.67
CA TYR A 193 8.51 0.10 -3.21
C TYR A 193 8.65 -0.42 -1.79
N LEU A 194 7.77 0.02 -0.88
CA LEU A 194 7.83 -0.35 0.53
C LEU A 194 7.51 -1.82 0.77
N VAL A 195 6.60 -2.43 0.00
CA VAL A 195 6.27 -3.85 0.18
C VAL A 195 7.47 -4.76 -0.13
N PRO A 196 8.17 -4.66 -1.29
CA PRO A 196 9.40 -5.40 -1.52
C PRO A 196 10.49 -5.10 -0.49
N PHE A 197 10.59 -3.86 0.00
CA PHE A 197 11.54 -3.53 1.06
C PHE A 197 11.26 -4.34 2.34
N ILE A 198 10.01 -4.35 2.80
CA ILE A 198 9.59 -5.08 4.01
C ILE A 198 9.80 -6.58 3.85
N VAL A 199 9.44 -7.13 2.68
CA VAL A 199 9.52 -8.58 2.44
C VAL A 199 10.96 -9.08 2.34
N ASN A 200 11.84 -8.33 1.68
CA ASN A 200 13.20 -8.80 1.37
C ASN A 200 14.27 -8.34 2.37
N PHE A 201 13.98 -7.32 3.18
CA PHE A 201 14.96 -6.69 4.08
C PHE A 201 14.43 -6.51 5.50
N ASP A 202 13.81 -7.54 6.06
CA ASP A 202 13.17 -7.52 7.38
C ASP A 202 14.13 -7.25 8.56
N THR A 203 15.45 -7.34 8.32
CA THR A 203 16.50 -7.04 9.29
C THR A 203 17.12 -5.64 9.14
N ASP A 204 16.69 -4.87 8.14
CA ASP A 204 17.17 -3.50 7.93
C ASP A 204 16.75 -2.60 9.10
N VAL A 205 17.63 -1.67 9.49
CA VAL A 205 17.39 -0.77 10.63
C VAL A 205 16.15 0.12 10.44
N ARG A 206 15.69 0.32 9.20
CA ARG A 206 14.51 1.13 8.86
C ARG A 206 13.22 0.31 8.72
N ILE A 207 13.25 -0.99 9.00
CA ILE A 207 12.06 -1.85 8.83
C ILE A 207 10.87 -1.35 9.64
N GLY A 208 11.10 -0.82 10.86
CA GLY A 208 10.05 -0.22 11.67
C GLY A 208 9.37 0.97 11.00
N GLU A 209 10.13 1.87 10.39
CA GLU A 209 9.58 3.04 9.68
C GLU A 209 8.82 2.62 8.43
N ALA A 210 9.35 1.66 7.67
CA ALA A 210 8.67 1.14 6.49
C ALA A 210 7.32 0.48 6.84
N LEU A 211 7.26 -0.29 7.92
CA LEU A 211 6.02 -0.84 8.46
C LEU A 211 5.07 0.29 8.87
N TYR A 212 5.55 1.30 9.60
CA TYR A 212 4.73 2.46 9.98
C TYR A 212 4.14 3.18 8.76
N TYR A 213 4.95 3.49 7.75
CA TYR A 213 4.49 4.16 6.52
C TYR A 213 3.48 3.30 5.76
N MET A 214 3.69 1.99 5.65
CA MET A 214 2.70 1.09 5.06
C MET A 214 1.39 1.06 5.85
N GLY A 215 1.46 1.09 7.18
CA GLY A 215 0.29 1.21 8.05
C GLY A 215 -0.48 2.50 7.83
N SER A 216 0.23 3.63 7.71
CA SER A 216 -0.33 4.95 7.40
C SER A 216 -0.97 4.98 6.00
N ILE A 217 -0.26 4.52 4.96
CA ILE A 217 -0.80 4.42 3.59
C ILE A 217 -2.13 3.69 3.58
N ARG A 218 -2.21 2.56 4.29
CA ARG A 218 -3.39 1.68 4.27
C ARG A 218 -4.65 2.33 4.84
N ARG A 219 -4.51 3.32 5.75
CA ARG A 219 -5.64 4.13 6.23
C ARG A 219 -6.29 4.95 5.12
N HIS A 220 -5.50 5.37 4.13
CA HIS A 220 -5.98 6.22 3.03
C HIS A 220 -6.45 5.41 1.82
N VAL A 221 -5.78 4.30 1.49
CA VAL A 221 -6.02 3.58 0.22
C VAL A 221 -7.00 2.40 0.29
N ILE A 222 -7.33 1.88 1.47
CA ILE A 222 -8.27 0.75 1.59
C ILE A 222 -9.62 1.21 2.12
N ILE A 223 -10.66 0.98 1.33
CA ILE A 223 -12.07 1.08 1.72
C ILE A 223 -12.65 -0.34 1.94
N ASP A 224 -11.90 -1.23 2.56
CA ASP A 224 -12.39 -2.55 2.96
C ASP A 224 -12.77 -2.49 4.43
N ASN A 225 -14.07 -2.66 4.71
CA ASN A 225 -14.61 -2.65 6.06
C ASN A 225 -13.99 -3.72 6.98
N LEU A 226 -13.44 -4.81 6.40
CA LEU A 226 -12.75 -5.83 7.19
C LEU A 226 -11.35 -5.41 7.65
N TYR A 227 -10.77 -4.37 7.04
CA TYR A 227 -9.38 -3.99 7.27
C TYR A 227 -9.19 -3.11 8.51
N TRP A 228 -10.21 -2.36 8.94
CA TRP A 228 -10.06 -1.31 9.97
C TRP A 228 -9.74 -1.92 11.35
N THR A 229 -10.15 -3.16 11.59
CA THR A 229 -9.76 -3.92 12.78
C THR A 229 -8.40 -4.62 12.64
N GLU A 230 -7.79 -4.62 11.47
CA GLU A 230 -6.65 -5.46 11.08
C GLU A 230 -5.49 -4.70 10.45
N ASN A 231 -5.26 -3.42 10.78
CA ASN A 231 -4.07 -2.70 10.29
C ASN A 231 -2.76 -3.35 10.81
N TYR A 232 -2.33 -4.39 10.09
CA TYR A 232 -1.29 -5.33 10.48
C TYR A 232 0.06 -4.63 10.61
N TYR A 233 0.34 -3.69 9.71
CA TYR A 233 1.62 -2.99 9.68
C TYR A 233 1.84 -2.11 10.91
N LEU A 234 0.82 -1.37 11.37
CA LEU A 234 0.92 -0.59 12.61
C LEU A 234 1.10 -1.50 13.82
N LYS A 235 0.31 -2.57 13.90
CA LYS A 235 0.43 -3.58 14.96
C LYS A 235 1.82 -4.21 15.01
N GLU A 236 2.39 -4.58 13.86
CA GLU A 236 3.75 -5.12 13.77
C GLU A 236 4.81 -4.10 14.18
N THR A 237 4.63 -2.83 13.80
CA THR A 237 5.52 -1.74 14.23
C THR A 237 5.57 -1.68 15.76
N ILE A 238 4.41 -1.70 16.42
CA ILE A 238 4.32 -1.65 17.89
C ILE A 238 4.95 -2.90 18.53
N ARG A 239 4.70 -4.11 17.99
CA ARG A 239 5.22 -5.38 18.55
C ARG A 239 6.73 -5.49 18.43
N ARG A 240 7.30 -5.04 17.31
CA ARG A 240 8.73 -5.20 17.01
C ARG A 240 9.58 -4.11 17.62
N PHE A 241 9.01 -2.92 17.83
CA PHE A 241 9.72 -1.74 18.36
C PHE A 241 9.07 -1.20 19.64
N PRO A 242 8.77 -2.05 20.64
CA PRO A 242 8.03 -1.61 21.83
C PRO A 242 8.82 -0.57 22.63
N HIS A 243 8.09 0.31 23.31
CA HIS A 243 8.62 1.38 24.17
C HIS A 243 9.50 2.38 23.42
N THR A 244 9.25 2.57 22.12
CA THR A 244 9.93 3.57 21.29
C THR A 244 8.97 4.67 20.86
N PRO A 245 9.47 5.88 20.53
CA PRO A 245 8.65 6.93 19.94
C PRO A 245 7.94 6.51 18.65
N LEU A 246 8.50 5.54 17.93
CA LEU A 246 7.89 4.99 16.72
C LEU A 246 6.66 4.12 17.05
N ALA A 247 6.74 3.29 18.09
CA ALA A 247 5.59 2.51 18.55
C ALA A 247 4.47 3.39 19.11
N GLU A 248 4.81 4.47 19.82
CA GLU A 248 3.86 5.49 20.27
C GLU A 248 3.08 6.08 19.09
N LYS A 249 3.80 6.61 18.07
CA LYS A 249 3.17 7.13 16.84
C LYS A 249 2.33 6.09 16.11
N ALA A 250 2.79 4.84 16.06
CA ALA A 250 2.05 3.76 15.41
C ALA A 250 0.77 3.40 16.18
N TRP A 251 0.81 3.47 17.51
CA TRP A 251 -0.35 3.23 18.37
C TRP A 251 -1.37 4.36 18.26
N GLU A 252 -0.94 5.62 18.32
CA GLU A 252 -1.83 6.79 18.12
C GLU A 252 -2.59 6.67 16.79
N LEU A 253 -1.86 6.33 15.72
CA LEU A 253 -2.44 6.16 14.40
C LEU A 253 -3.42 4.98 14.32
N LEU A 254 -3.12 3.88 15.04
CA LEU A 254 -3.99 2.71 15.11
C LEU A 254 -5.25 2.98 15.93
N GLU A 255 -5.14 3.72 17.03
CA GLU A 255 -6.27 4.14 17.86
C GLU A 255 -7.20 5.06 17.07
N GLU A 256 -6.65 6.06 16.38
CA GLU A 256 -7.42 6.98 15.54
C GLU A 256 -8.19 6.22 14.44
N ASP A 257 -7.53 5.27 13.76
CA ASP A 257 -8.13 4.46 12.71
C ASP A 257 -9.31 3.61 13.22
N VAL A 258 -9.11 2.96 14.38
CA VAL A 258 -10.14 2.14 15.02
C VAL A 258 -11.28 3.00 15.56
N SER A 259 -10.98 4.12 16.21
CA SER A 259 -11.98 5.05 16.73
C SER A 259 -12.85 5.58 15.59
N PHE A 260 -12.23 5.98 14.47
CA PHE A 260 -12.95 6.42 13.28
C PHE A 260 -13.89 5.31 12.75
N ALA A 261 -13.43 4.05 12.71
CA ALA A 261 -14.22 2.88 12.28
C ALA A 261 -15.52 2.66 13.06
N TYR A 262 -15.46 2.92 14.36
CA TYR A 262 -16.54 2.61 15.29
C TYR A 262 -17.28 3.86 15.78
N SER A 263 -16.89 5.03 15.28
CA SER A 263 -17.58 6.30 15.52
C SER A 263 -18.69 6.53 14.50
N GLY A 264 -19.81 7.10 14.95
CA GLY A 264 -20.92 7.48 14.10
C GLY A 264 -21.79 8.56 14.76
N SER A 265 -22.93 8.88 14.14
CA SER A 265 -23.85 9.90 14.65
C SER A 265 -24.43 9.57 16.03
N GLU A 266 -24.47 8.28 16.39
CA GLU A 266 -24.97 7.78 17.68
C GLU A 266 -23.87 7.69 18.75
N GLY A 267 -22.62 8.07 18.43
CA GLY A 267 -21.46 7.97 19.31
C GLY A 267 -20.46 6.88 18.87
N GLU A 268 -19.61 6.45 19.80
CA GLU A 268 -18.57 5.43 19.57
C GLU A 268 -19.00 4.06 20.11
N PHE A 269 -19.06 3.06 19.24
CA PHE A 269 -19.48 1.69 19.56
C PHE A 269 -18.36 0.66 19.39
N THR A 270 -17.14 1.00 19.82
CA THR A 270 -16.00 0.09 19.73
C THR A 270 -16.23 -1.17 20.58
N PRO A 271 -16.20 -2.38 19.99
CA PRO A 271 -16.40 -3.63 20.71
C PRO A 271 -15.38 -3.82 21.84
N LEU A 272 -15.79 -4.49 22.94
CA LEU A 272 -14.92 -4.71 24.10
C LEU A 272 -13.61 -5.43 23.73
N SER A 273 -13.67 -6.41 22.83
CA SER A 273 -12.48 -7.13 22.34
C SER A 273 -11.48 -6.21 21.64
N VAL A 274 -11.97 -5.21 20.89
CA VAL A 274 -11.15 -4.22 20.19
C VAL A 274 -10.55 -3.23 21.20
N LYS A 275 -11.31 -2.77 22.20
CA LYS A 275 -10.79 -1.92 23.28
C LYS A 275 -9.67 -2.62 24.06
N GLN A 276 -9.85 -3.91 24.39
CA GLN A 276 -8.82 -4.72 25.06
C GLN A 276 -7.57 -4.88 24.20
N MET A 277 -7.73 -5.06 22.88
CA MET A 277 -6.62 -5.12 21.93
C MET A 277 -5.86 -3.79 21.90
N LEU A 278 -6.54 -2.64 21.80
CA LEU A 278 -5.91 -1.32 21.82
C LEU A 278 -5.14 -1.08 23.12
N GLN A 279 -5.69 -1.45 24.27
CA GLN A 279 -5.01 -1.34 25.57
C GLN A 279 -3.74 -2.20 25.65
N GLN A 280 -3.73 -3.38 25.04
CA GLN A 280 -2.52 -4.22 24.99
C GLN A 280 -1.42 -3.56 24.15
N TYR A 281 -1.78 -2.99 23.01
CA TYR A 281 -0.81 -2.26 22.18
C TYR A 281 -0.35 -0.95 22.82
N GLN A 282 -1.22 -0.23 23.53
CA GLN A 282 -0.87 0.97 24.28
C GLN A 282 0.27 0.70 25.26
N LYS A 283 0.15 -0.37 26.06
CA LYS A 283 1.19 -0.77 27.02
C LYS A 283 2.54 -1.08 26.37
N LEU A 284 2.53 -1.60 25.14
CA LEU A 284 3.75 -1.85 24.37
C LEU A 284 4.31 -0.56 23.75
N ALA A 285 3.47 0.43 23.48
CA ALA A 285 3.85 1.68 22.86
C ALA A 285 4.40 2.71 23.85
N GLU A 286 3.85 2.74 25.06
CA GLU A 286 4.27 3.65 26.14
C GLU A 286 5.76 3.51 26.46
N PRO A 287 6.49 4.61 26.73
CA PRO A 287 7.88 4.55 27.17
C PRO A 287 8.01 3.67 28.43
N LYS A 288 9.03 2.82 28.47
CA LYS A 288 9.27 1.95 29.62
C LYS A 288 9.44 2.82 30.88
N SER A 289 8.53 2.70 31.84
CA SER A 289 8.66 3.44 33.10
C SER A 289 10.00 3.07 33.73
N SER A 290 10.82 4.06 34.07
CA SER A 290 12.15 3.85 34.68
C SER A 290 12.08 3.24 36.09
N THR A 291 10.88 2.91 36.57
CA THR A 291 10.57 2.51 37.93
C THR A 291 10.44 1.01 38.15
N GLU A 292 10.54 0.17 37.11
CA GLU A 292 10.59 -1.28 37.34
C GLU A 292 11.99 -1.68 37.84
N PRO A 293 12.13 -2.17 39.08
CA PRO A 293 13.41 -2.63 39.60
C PRO A 293 13.84 -3.84 38.76
N THR A 294 14.98 -3.74 38.09
CA THR A 294 15.66 -4.88 37.47
C THR A 294 15.87 -5.96 38.52
N SER A 295 15.05 -7.01 38.52
CA SER A 295 15.29 -8.20 39.34
C SER A 295 16.57 -8.83 38.82
N LYS A 296 17.65 -8.72 39.61
CA LYS A 296 18.90 -9.43 39.38
C LYS A 296 18.73 -10.92 39.67
#